data_AF-A0A3M1HIQ1-F1
#
_entry.id   AF-A0A3M1HIQ1-F1
#
_cell.length_a   1.000
_cell.length_b   1.000
_cell.length_c   1.000
_cell.angle_alpha   90.00
_cell.angle_beta   90.00
_cell.angle_gamma   90.00
#
_symmetry.space_group_name_H-M   'P 1'
#
loop_
_entity.id
_entity.type
_entity.pdbx_description
1 polymer ?
#
loop_
_entity_poly.entity_id
_entity_poly.type
_entity_poly.pdbx_seq_one_letter_code
_entity_poly.pdbx_strand_id
1 'polypeptide(L)'
;MLRLGDRIRFTREEIASFQRLGIDLARVRSEADLARALVRWLRIVGAARPDVLEKILAAARRDPILKKRIPRAEIVPLYPPQDRE
;
A
#
# COMPACT_ATOMS: atom_id res chain seq x y z
N MET A 1 -14.13 8.20 -1.37
CA MET A 1 -13.06 9.11 -0.96
C MET A 1 -13.34 10.43 -1.63
N LEU A 2 -13.54 11.50 -0.86
CA LEU A 2 -13.79 12.83 -1.38
C LEU A 2 -12.48 13.59 -1.47
N ARG A 3 -12.27 14.31 -2.58
CA ARG A 3 -11.08 15.12 -2.82
C ARG A 3 -11.50 16.59 -2.92
N LEU A 4 -10.80 17.46 -2.21
CA LEU A 4 -10.98 18.90 -2.28
C LEU A 4 -9.60 19.56 -2.32
N GLY A 5 -9.14 19.87 -3.53
CA GLY A 5 -7.73 20.23 -3.77
C GLY A 5 -6.82 19.10 -3.31
N ASP A 6 -5.82 19.43 -2.50
CA ASP A 6 -4.86 18.47 -1.93
C ASP A 6 -5.39 17.77 -0.65
N ARG A 7 -6.61 18.12 -0.21
CA ARG A 7 -7.21 17.51 0.98
C ARG A 7 -8.07 16.31 0.59
N ILE A 8 -7.95 15.26 1.38
CA ILE A 8 -8.73 14.04 1.22
C ILE A 8 -9.58 13.79 2.46
N ARG A 9 -10.82 13.33 2.23
CA ARG A 9 -11.74 12.88 3.28
C ARG A 9 -12.26 11.50 2.92
N PHE A 10 -12.42 10.68 3.95
CA PHE A 10 -12.93 9.33 3.84
C PHE A 10 -14.33 9.26 4.44
N THR A 11 -15.19 8.42 3.88
CA THR A 11 -16.44 8.07 4.54
C THR A 11 -16.17 7.14 5.72
N ARG A 12 -17.18 6.90 6.58
CA ARG A 12 -17.02 5.98 7.72
C ARG A 12 -16.73 4.56 7.26
N GLU A 13 -17.36 4.14 6.16
CA GLU A 13 -17.20 2.82 5.55
C GLU A 13 -15.78 2.62 5.01
N GLU A 14 -15.22 3.66 4.37
CA GLU A 14 -13.84 3.66 3.92
C GLU A 14 -12.88 3.54 5.10
N ILE A 15 -13.08 4.35 6.16
CA ILE A 15 -12.24 4.28 7.37
C ILE A 15 -12.28 2.88 7.98
N ALA A 16 -13.46 2.29 8.13
CA ALA A 16 -13.61 0.94 8.65
C ALA A 16 -12.90 -0.11 7.78
N SER A 17 -12.94 0.05 6.46
CA SER A 17 -12.26 -0.84 5.52
C SER A 17 -10.74 -0.77 5.65
N PHE A 18 -10.17 0.43 5.76
CA PHE A 18 -8.73 0.62 5.98
C PHE A 18 -8.29 0.10 7.35
N GLN A 19 -9.08 0.32 8.41
CA GLN A 19 -8.79 -0.20 9.75
C GLN A 19 -8.78 -1.72 9.81
N ARG A 20 -9.67 -2.41 9.08
CA ARG A 20 -9.64 -3.87 8.95
C ARG A 20 -8.35 -4.40 8.35
N LEU A 21 -7.70 -3.61 7.49
CA LEU A 21 -6.38 -3.92 6.93
C LEU A 21 -5.24 -3.52 7.88
N GLY A 22 -5.51 -2.86 9.00
CA GLY A 22 -4.50 -2.33 9.91
C GLY A 22 -3.86 -1.01 9.43
N ILE A 23 -4.52 -0.30 8.53
CA ILE A 23 -4.07 1.01 8.03
C ILE A 23 -4.75 2.11 8.84
N ASP A 24 -3.97 2.87 9.60
CA ASP A 24 -4.47 4.01 10.37
C ASP A 24 -4.58 5.28 9.51
N LEU A 25 -5.80 5.80 9.40
CA LEU A 25 -6.10 7.03 8.65
C LEU A 25 -6.21 8.27 9.55
N ALA A 26 -6.02 8.17 10.87
CA ALA A 26 -6.21 9.29 11.80
C ALA A 26 -5.35 10.53 11.47
N ARG A 27 -4.20 10.32 10.83
CA ARG A 27 -3.27 11.38 10.41
C ARG A 27 -3.28 11.64 8.90
N VAL A 28 -4.20 11.04 8.16
CA VAL A 28 -4.23 11.14 6.70
C VAL A 28 -5.15 12.29 6.29
N ARG A 29 -4.55 13.39 5.82
CA ARG A 29 -5.29 14.58 5.35
C ARG A 29 -5.04 14.92 3.88
N SER A 30 -4.00 14.35 3.27
CA SER A 30 -3.62 14.52 1.87
C SER A 30 -3.37 13.20 1.15
N GLU A 31 -3.32 13.22 -0.19
CA GLU A 31 -2.94 12.04 -0.98
C GLU A 31 -1.50 11.59 -0.67
N ALA A 32 -0.60 12.54 -0.35
CA ALA A 32 0.75 12.25 0.10
C ALA A 32 0.77 11.53 1.46
N ASP A 33 -0.08 11.92 2.41
CA ASP A 33 -0.19 11.21 3.69
C ASP A 33 -0.70 9.78 3.50
N LEU A 34 -1.67 9.59 2.61
CA LEU A 34 -2.22 8.28 2.29
C LEU A 34 -1.14 7.39 1.67
N ALA A 35 -0.38 7.92 0.70
CA ALA A 35 0.73 7.20 0.10
C ALA A 35 1.77 6.78 1.16
N ARG A 36 2.13 7.68 2.09
CA ARG A 36 3.04 7.35 3.20
C ARG A 36 2.50 6.26 4.11
N ALA A 37 1.21 6.30 4.45
CA ALA A 37 0.56 5.28 5.26
C ALA A 37 0.57 3.91 4.57
N LEU A 38 0.25 3.88 3.28
CA LEU A 38 0.26 2.66 2.47
C LEU A 38 1.67 2.07 2.31
N VAL A 39 2.68 2.90 2.05
CA VAL A 39 4.08 2.44 1.96
C VAL A 39 4.53 1.84 3.29
N ARG A 40 4.21 2.48 4.41
CA ARG A 40 4.52 1.94 5.75
C ARG A 40 3.85 0.59 5.97
N TRP A 41 2.58 0.49 5.61
CA TRP A 41 1.81 -0.75 5.72
C TRP A 41 2.40 -1.87 4.85
N LEU A 42 2.68 -1.60 3.58
CA LEU A 42 3.30 -2.56 2.66
C LEU A 42 4.66 -3.04 3.19
N ARG A 43 5.46 -2.16 3.79
CA ARG A 43 6.74 -2.54 4.40
C ARG A 43 6.57 -3.49 5.58
N ILE A 44 5.58 -3.24 6.45
CA ILE A 44 5.27 -4.10 7.60
C ILE A 44 4.76 -5.46 7.10
N VAL A 45 3.81 -5.46 6.17
CA VAL A 45 3.26 -6.70 5.59
C VAL A 45 4.33 -7.48 4.85
N GLY A 46 5.17 -6.81 4.06
CA GLY A 46 6.28 -7.45 3.34
C GLY A 46 7.30 -8.11 4.27
N ALA A 47 7.61 -7.48 5.40
CA ALA A 47 8.52 -8.06 6.39
C ALA A 47 7.91 -9.26 7.13
N ALA A 48 6.61 -9.21 7.46
CA ALA A 48 5.95 -10.26 8.22
C ALA A 48 5.44 -11.43 7.35
N ARG A 49 4.95 -11.13 6.15
CA ARG A 49 4.20 -12.02 5.24
C ARG A 49 4.48 -11.67 3.77
N PRO A 50 5.70 -11.95 3.28
CA PRO A 50 6.07 -11.65 1.88
C PRO A 50 5.16 -12.37 0.87
N ASP A 51 4.66 -13.56 1.19
CA ASP A 51 3.73 -14.34 0.36
C ASP A 51 2.39 -13.61 0.12
N VAL A 52 1.91 -12.88 1.13
CA VAL A 52 0.68 -12.08 1.04
C VAL A 52 0.93 -10.82 0.23
N LEU A 53 2.09 -10.17 0.42
CA LEU A 53 2.48 -9.00 -0.36
C LEU A 53 2.55 -9.32 -1.86
N GLU A 54 3.15 -10.44 -2.24
CA GLU A 54 3.21 -10.88 -3.64
C GLU A 54 1.81 -11.08 -4.25
N LYS A 55 0.86 -11.65 -3.50
CA LYS A 55 -0.53 -11.79 -3.95
C LYS A 55 -1.23 -10.45 -4.13
N ILE A 56 -0.99 -9.49 -3.23
CA ILE A 56 -1.52 -8.13 -3.32
C ILE A 56 -0.96 -7.43 -4.57
N LEU A 57 0.35 -7.53 -4.82
CA LEU A 57 1.00 -6.95 -5.99
C LEU A 57 0.53 -7.61 -7.30
N ALA A 58 0.37 -8.94 -7.31
CA ALA A 58 -0.15 -9.67 -8.46
C ALA A 58 -1.60 -9.27 -8.79
N ALA A 59 -2.45 -9.11 -7.76
CA ALA A 59 -3.81 -8.60 -7.93
C ALA A 59 -3.80 -7.14 -8.44
N ALA A 60 -2.96 -6.28 -7.88
CA ALA A 60 -2.84 -4.89 -8.31
C ALA A 60 -2.38 -4.75 -9.77
N ARG A 61 -1.50 -5.63 -10.26
CA ARG A 61 -1.08 -5.68 -11.67
C ARG A 61 -2.19 -6.09 -12.63
N ARG A 62 -3.17 -6.86 -12.14
CA ARG A 62 -4.33 -7.32 -12.92
C ARG A 62 -5.45 -6.27 -12.97
N ASP A 63 -5.44 -5.30 -12.06
CA ASP A 63 -6.39 -4.20 -12.02
C ASP A 63 -5.95 -3.05 -12.96
N PRO A 64 -6.74 -2.72 -14.00
CA PRO A 64 -6.39 -1.68 -14.98
C PRO A 64 -6.31 -0.26 -14.38
N ILE A 65 -6.95 -0.01 -13.24
CA ILE A 65 -6.92 1.30 -12.56
C ILE A 65 -5.60 1.48 -11.80
N LEU A 66 -5.08 0.40 -11.20
CA LEU A 66 -3.81 0.42 -10.45
C LEU A 66 -2.57 0.33 -11.35
N LYS A 67 -2.70 -0.26 -12.55
CA LYS A 67 -1.66 -0.25 -13.60
C LYS A 67 -1.20 1.15 -14.00
N LYS A 68 -2.06 2.16 -13.91
CA LYS A 68 -1.75 3.56 -14.27
C LYS A 68 -1.06 4.35 -13.15
N ARG A 69 -1.12 3.90 -11.89
CA ARG A 69 -0.70 4.66 -10.69
C ARG A 69 0.49 4.08 -9.94
N ILE A 70 0.91 2.84 -10.23
CA ILE A 70 2.14 2.25 -9.68
C ILE A 70 3.22 2.32 -10.78
N PRO A 71 4.01 3.40 -10.88
CA PRO A 71 5.20 3.36 -11.73
C PRO A 71 6.10 2.27 -11.18
N ARG A 72 6.54 1.36 -12.07
CA ARG A 72 7.46 0.25 -11.83
C ARG A 72 8.15 0.33 -10.46
N ALA A 73 7.51 -0.24 -9.45
CA ALA A 73 8.25 -0.67 -8.28
C ALA A 73 9.06 -1.85 -8.79
N GLU A 74 10.29 -1.58 -9.27
CA GLU A 74 11.32 -2.60 -9.29
C GLU A 74 11.30 -3.20 -7.89
N ILE A 75 10.87 -4.46 -7.81
CA ILE A 75 11.00 -5.26 -6.60
C ILE A 75 12.50 -5.41 -6.43
N VAL A 76 13.12 -4.46 -5.73
CA VAL A 76 14.46 -4.64 -5.20
C VAL A 76 14.30 -5.76 -4.18
N PRO A 77 14.92 -6.94 -4.41
CA PRO A 77 14.86 -8.02 -3.44
C PRO A 77 15.43 -7.48 -2.13
N LEU A 78 14.61 -7.39 -1.09
CA LEU A 78 15.05 -6.92 0.23
C LEU A 78 15.90 -7.96 0.98
N TYR A 79 16.52 -8.89 0.27
CA TYR A 79 17.48 -9.86 0.81
C TYR A 79 18.45 -10.28 -0.30
N PRO A 80 19.78 -10.23 -0.10
CA PRO A 80 20.69 -10.95 -0.97
C PRO A 80 20.45 -12.46 -0.83
N PRO A 81 20.63 -13.26 -1.90
CA PRO A 81 20.57 -14.71 -1.81
C PRO A 81 21.66 -15.18 -0.84
N GLN A 82 21.25 -15.78 0.28
CA GLN A 82 22.14 -16.54 1.15
C GLN A 82 22.36 -17.91 0.52
N ASP A 83 23.17 -17.94 -0.53
CA ASP A 83 23.88 -19.14 -0.97
C ASP A 83 25.38 -18.82 -0.85
N ARG A 84 26.05 -19.59 0.03
CA ARG A 84 27.50 -19.85 0.28
C ARG A 84 27.61 -20.02 1.80
N GLU A 85 27.98 -21.17 2.37
CA GLU A 85 28.85 -22.30 2.00
C GLU A 85 28.37 -23.57 2.72
#